data_AF-A0A1A2Z4I4-F1
#
_entry.id   AF-A0A1A2Z4I4-F1
#
_cell.length_a   1.000
_cell.length_b   1.000
_cell.length_c   1.000
_cell.angle_alpha   90.00
_cell.angle_beta   90.00
_cell.angle_gamma   90.00
#
_symmetry.space_group_name_H-M   'P 1'
#
loop_
_entity.id
_entity.type
_entity.pdbx_description
1 polymer ?
#
loop_
_entity_poly.entity_id
_entity_poly.type
_entity_poly.pdbx_seq_one_letter_code
_entity_poly.pdbx_strand_id
1 'polypeptide(L)'
;MAERTGARLDTVDIADGSGWQVESTDEADVFTKGAVTIEVRYSANDAVESAIRRAANGDVERIGEHAAAKVDQVRSWLTGRNDYQEQAEADITTGPTAARSQLYWEFWLQFRDRVATEHPDWKARAGTSRTSPNATLPAGTPRTIFCSAFKPGPLRLELAFVDPDPAVNLARFEALQAKKDQLERAFGESVVWDEMAGKNDTRVYVVSPFESIDDRDQWPTMMDWLIEQHVRFKRAIEAVGGLDVGRTIRGY
;
A
#
# COMPACT_ATOMS: atom_id res chain seq x y z
N MET A 1 5.67 -16.62 -38.68
CA MET A 1 4.59 -16.45 -37.69
C MET A 1 5.06 -17.11 -36.41
N ALA A 2 5.80 -16.37 -35.57
CA ALA A 2 6.16 -16.85 -34.24
C ALA A 2 4.88 -16.92 -33.40
N GLU A 3 4.72 -18.00 -32.65
CA GLU A 3 3.57 -18.19 -31.75
C GLU A 3 3.74 -17.23 -30.58
N ARG A 4 2.85 -16.22 -30.49
CA ARG A 4 2.90 -15.21 -29.42
C ARG A 4 2.70 -15.89 -28.07
N THR A 5 3.51 -15.52 -27.08
CA THR A 5 3.32 -16.02 -25.71
C THR A 5 2.01 -15.51 -25.10
N GLY A 6 1.47 -16.27 -24.14
CA GLY A 6 0.22 -15.92 -23.44
C GLY A 6 0.23 -14.51 -22.84
N ALA A 7 1.36 -14.07 -22.27
CA ALA A 7 1.46 -12.75 -21.64
C ALA A 7 1.28 -11.59 -22.64
N ARG A 8 1.77 -11.76 -23.88
CA ARG A 8 1.62 -10.76 -24.95
C ARG A 8 0.19 -10.76 -25.49
N LEU A 9 -0.41 -11.94 -25.68
CA LEU A 9 -1.81 -12.08 -26.08
C LEU A 9 -2.77 -11.46 -25.05
N ASP A 10 -2.57 -11.74 -23.76
CA ASP A 10 -3.35 -11.15 -22.66
C ASP A 10 -3.30 -9.61 -22.70
N THR A 11 -2.14 -9.04 -23.03
CA THR A 11 -1.96 -7.57 -23.11
C THR A 11 -2.74 -6.97 -24.28
N VAL A 12 -2.79 -7.67 -25.42
CA VAL A 12 -3.59 -7.28 -26.58
C VAL A 12 -5.08 -7.38 -26.28
N ASP A 13 -5.53 -8.44 -25.62
CA ASP A 13 -6.94 -8.63 -25.25
C ASP A 13 -7.43 -7.57 -24.26
N ILE A 14 -6.58 -7.20 -23.28
CA ILE A 14 -6.86 -6.09 -22.34
C ILE A 14 -7.01 -4.77 -23.09
N ALA A 15 -6.15 -4.52 -24.08
CA ALA A 15 -6.18 -3.30 -24.87
C ALA A 15 -7.48 -3.21 -25.69
N ASP A 16 -7.85 -4.29 -26.37
CA ASP A 16 -9.08 -4.37 -27.17
C ASP A 16 -10.33 -4.19 -26.28
N GLY A 17 -10.40 -4.90 -25.15
CA GLY A 17 -11.48 -4.76 -24.17
C GLY A 17 -11.57 -3.37 -23.52
N SER A 18 -10.46 -2.63 -23.50
CA SER A 18 -10.39 -1.24 -23.02
C SER A 18 -10.61 -0.22 -24.14
N GLY A 19 -10.94 -0.64 -25.36
CA GLY A 19 -11.24 0.22 -26.50
C GLY A 19 -10.01 0.88 -27.15
N TRP A 20 -8.85 0.23 -27.08
CA TRP A 20 -7.66 0.62 -27.83
C TRP A 20 -7.66 -0.05 -29.20
N GLN A 21 -7.14 0.67 -30.19
CA GLN A 21 -6.77 0.08 -31.47
C GLN A 21 -5.36 -0.49 -31.37
N VAL A 22 -5.14 -1.73 -31.83
CA VAL A 22 -3.86 -2.43 -31.70
C VAL A 22 -3.29 -2.72 -33.08
N GLU A 23 -2.05 -2.30 -33.29
CA GLU A 23 -1.23 -2.70 -34.43
C GLU A 23 -0.06 -3.53 -33.93
N SER A 24 -0.03 -4.80 -34.31
CA SER A 24 1.01 -5.75 -33.88
C SER A 24 1.93 -6.13 -35.02
N THR A 25 3.23 -6.13 -34.73
CA THR A 25 4.29 -6.67 -35.59
C THR A 25 4.93 -7.89 -34.90
N ASP A 26 5.98 -8.48 -35.46
CA ASP A 26 6.66 -9.59 -34.80
C ASP A 26 7.38 -9.14 -33.51
N GLU A 27 7.89 -7.90 -33.45
CA GLU A 27 8.74 -7.41 -32.35
C GLU A 27 8.10 -6.31 -31.48
N ALA A 28 6.97 -5.75 -31.91
CA ALA A 28 6.34 -4.64 -31.21
C ALA A 28 4.82 -4.62 -31.35
N ASP A 29 4.15 -4.09 -30.33
CA ASP A 29 2.73 -3.76 -30.35
C ASP A 29 2.55 -2.25 -30.12
N VAL A 30 1.71 -1.63 -30.94
CA VAL A 30 1.36 -0.22 -30.86
C VAL A 30 -0.12 -0.09 -30.55
N PHE A 31 -0.43 0.53 -29.42
CA PHE A 31 -1.79 0.74 -28.93
C PHE A 31 -2.16 2.21 -29.08
N THR A 32 -3.30 2.51 -29.73
CA THR A 32 -3.77 3.88 -29.94
C THR A 32 -5.20 4.07 -29.44
N LYS A 33 -5.42 5.13 -28.64
CA LYS A 33 -6.76 5.53 -28.17
C LYS A 33 -6.88 7.06 -28.15
N GLY A 34 -7.64 7.60 -29.10
CA GLY A 34 -7.71 9.05 -29.31
C GLY A 34 -6.34 9.62 -29.68
N ALA A 35 -5.83 10.55 -28.88
CA ALA A 35 -4.51 11.17 -29.05
C ALA A 35 -3.41 10.53 -28.17
N VAL A 36 -3.69 9.40 -27.53
CA VAL A 36 -2.73 8.66 -26.70
C VAL A 36 -2.20 7.46 -27.48
N THR A 37 -0.89 7.25 -27.45
CA THR A 37 -0.21 6.12 -28.08
C THR A 37 0.72 5.43 -27.10
N ILE A 38 0.72 4.10 -27.07
CA ILE A 38 1.65 3.27 -26.31
C ILE A 38 2.37 2.33 -27.27
N GLU A 39 3.69 2.38 -27.33
CA GLU A 39 4.52 1.45 -28.10
C GLU A 39 5.24 0.52 -27.13
N VAL A 40 5.09 -0.80 -27.31
CA VAL A 40 5.74 -1.83 -26.49
C VAL A 40 6.62 -2.67 -27.40
N ARG A 41 7.88 -2.86 -27.01
CA ARG A 41 8.84 -3.72 -27.71
C ARG A 41 9.11 -4.98 -26.90
N TYR A 42 9.17 -6.08 -27.61
CA TYR A 42 9.33 -7.41 -27.05
C TYR A 42 10.63 -8.04 -27.52
N SER A 43 11.21 -8.88 -26.66
CA SER A 43 12.32 -9.75 -27.03
C SER A 43 11.82 -10.93 -27.88
N ALA A 44 12.74 -11.74 -28.40
CA ALA A 44 12.41 -12.98 -29.12
C ALA A 44 11.58 -13.99 -28.29
N ASN A 45 11.57 -13.86 -26.96
CA ASN A 45 10.74 -14.68 -26.06
C ASN A 45 9.46 -13.95 -25.61
N ASP A 46 9.05 -12.90 -26.33
CA ASP A 46 7.89 -12.04 -26.03
C ASP A 46 7.92 -11.39 -24.63
N ALA A 47 9.11 -11.23 -24.03
CA ALA A 47 9.26 -10.46 -22.80
C ALA A 47 9.35 -8.96 -23.12
N VAL A 48 8.67 -8.11 -22.35
CA VAL A 48 8.74 -6.66 -22.56
C VAL A 48 10.17 -6.16 -22.32
N GLU A 49 10.80 -5.64 -23.37
CA GLU A 49 12.13 -5.02 -23.29
C GLU A 49 11.98 -3.56 -22.90
N SER A 50 11.11 -2.83 -23.60
CA SER A 50 10.85 -1.42 -23.36
C SER A 50 9.43 -1.05 -23.76
N ALA A 51 8.92 0.04 -23.18
CA ALA A 51 7.66 0.61 -23.61
C ALA A 51 7.65 2.14 -23.47
N ILE A 52 6.89 2.82 -24.32
CA ILE A 52 6.79 4.27 -24.37
C ILE A 52 5.32 4.66 -24.47
N ARG A 53 4.84 5.46 -23.52
CA ARG A 53 3.52 6.10 -23.59
C ARG A 53 3.66 7.55 -23.97
N ARG A 54 2.86 7.99 -24.94
CA ARG A 54 2.73 9.39 -25.38
C ARG A 54 1.30 9.83 -25.09
N ALA A 55 1.15 10.77 -24.17
CA ALA A 55 -0.14 11.33 -23.79
C ALA A 55 -0.57 12.47 -24.72
N ALA A 56 -1.87 12.79 -24.71
CA ALA A 56 -2.47 13.82 -25.56
C ALA A 56 -1.92 15.24 -25.30
N ASN A 57 -1.37 15.49 -24.11
CA ASN A 57 -0.75 16.76 -23.71
C ASN A 57 0.74 16.86 -24.12
N GLY A 58 1.28 15.84 -24.78
CA GLY A 58 2.69 15.77 -25.17
C GLY A 58 3.62 15.13 -24.14
N ASP A 59 3.10 14.71 -22.98
CA ASP A 59 3.90 14.01 -21.97
C ASP A 59 4.33 12.64 -22.49
N VAL A 60 5.58 12.26 -22.19
CA VAL A 60 6.16 10.99 -22.59
C VAL A 60 6.66 10.24 -21.36
N GLU A 61 6.11 9.06 -21.12
CA GLU A 61 6.56 8.12 -20.09
C GLU A 61 7.29 6.94 -20.74
N ARG A 62 8.34 6.43 -20.08
CA ARG A 62 9.19 5.35 -20.63
C ARG A 62 9.48 4.28 -19.58
N ILE A 63 9.37 3.02 -20.00
CA ILE A 63 9.78 1.84 -19.24
C ILE A 63 11.11 1.38 -19.82
N GLY A 64 12.16 1.46 -18.99
CA GLY A 64 13.52 1.06 -19.35
C GLY A 64 13.76 -0.44 -19.21
N GLU A 65 14.86 -0.92 -19.81
CA GLU A 65 15.24 -2.34 -19.87
C GLU A 65 15.41 -3.01 -18.49
N HIS A 66 15.76 -2.24 -17.45
CA HIS A 66 15.96 -2.74 -16.09
C HIS A 66 14.81 -2.46 -15.13
N ALA A 67 13.66 -1.98 -15.62
CA ALA A 67 12.49 -1.79 -14.78
C ALA A 67 11.90 -3.14 -14.33
N ALA A 68 11.59 -3.28 -13.04
CA ALA A 68 10.80 -4.39 -12.53
C ALA A 68 9.31 -4.19 -12.90
N ALA A 69 8.56 -5.29 -13.07
CA ALA A 69 7.11 -5.28 -13.33
C ALA A 69 6.68 -4.50 -14.60
N LYS A 70 7.44 -4.64 -15.69
CA LYS A 70 7.18 -3.93 -16.96
C LYS A 70 5.80 -4.23 -17.57
N VAL A 71 5.37 -5.49 -17.50
CA VAL A 71 4.07 -5.92 -18.01
C VAL A 71 2.94 -5.22 -17.26
N ASP A 72 3.03 -5.13 -15.93
CA ASP A 72 2.01 -4.48 -15.11
C ASP A 72 1.94 -2.96 -15.35
N GLN A 73 3.08 -2.32 -15.62
CA GLN A 73 3.09 -0.90 -15.99
C GLN A 73 2.50 -0.64 -17.39
N VAL A 74 2.77 -1.51 -18.36
CA VAL A 74 2.14 -1.42 -19.70
C VAL A 74 0.63 -1.59 -19.59
N ARG A 75 0.16 -2.57 -18.83
CA ARG A 75 -1.27 -2.82 -18.62
C ARG A 75 -1.94 -1.63 -17.91
N SER A 76 -1.26 -1.02 -16.93
CA SER A 76 -1.73 0.19 -16.23
C SER A 76 -1.97 1.38 -17.17
N TRP A 77 -1.09 1.55 -18.15
CA TRP A 77 -1.26 2.56 -19.18
C TRP A 77 -2.45 2.30 -20.11
N LEU A 78 -2.76 1.03 -20.40
CA LEU A 78 -3.87 0.61 -21.26
C LEU A 78 -5.21 0.72 -20.52
N THR A 79 -5.27 0.31 -19.27
CA THR A 79 -6.49 0.37 -18.46
C THR A 79 -6.76 1.79 -17.95
N GLY A 80 -5.74 2.64 -17.89
CA GLY A 80 -5.80 3.92 -17.19
C GLY A 80 -5.94 3.76 -15.67
N ARG A 81 -5.66 2.56 -15.17
CA ARG A 81 -5.77 2.14 -13.77
C ARG A 81 -4.39 1.71 -13.30
N ASN A 82 -4.07 1.97 -12.04
CA ASN A 82 -2.80 1.54 -11.49
C ASN A 82 -2.91 0.05 -11.16
N ASP A 83 -2.47 -0.83 -12.05
CA ASP A 83 -2.73 -2.28 -11.97
C ASP A 83 -2.20 -2.99 -10.72
N TYR A 84 -1.32 -2.35 -9.93
CA TYR A 84 -1.01 -2.81 -8.56
C TYR A 84 -2.23 -2.80 -7.64
N GLN A 85 -3.11 -1.80 -7.80
CA GLN A 85 -4.37 -1.69 -7.09
C GLN A 85 -5.42 -2.60 -7.72
N GLU A 86 -5.30 -2.90 -9.02
CA GLU A 86 -6.28 -3.71 -9.73
C GLU A 86 -5.98 -5.22 -9.75
N GLN A 87 -4.74 -5.70 -9.64
CA GLN A 87 -4.50 -7.10 -9.29
C GLN A 87 -5.08 -7.40 -7.91
N ALA A 88 -5.04 -6.43 -6.98
CA ALA A 88 -5.75 -6.52 -5.72
C ALA A 88 -7.28 -6.42 -5.88
N GLU A 89 -7.81 -5.74 -6.93
CA GLU A 89 -9.25 -5.56 -7.24
C GLU A 89 -9.86 -6.64 -8.18
N ALA A 90 -9.09 -7.30 -9.04
CA ALA A 90 -9.53 -8.33 -9.98
C ALA A 90 -9.51 -9.72 -9.33
N ASP A 91 -8.57 -9.95 -8.40
CA ASP A 91 -8.71 -11.00 -7.40
C ASP A 91 -10.03 -10.85 -6.63
N ILE A 92 -10.62 -9.64 -6.52
CA ILE A 92 -11.89 -9.36 -5.82
C ILE A 92 -13.11 -9.91 -6.56
N THR A 93 -13.02 -10.31 -7.83
CA THR A 93 -14.24 -10.44 -8.65
C THR A 93 -14.51 -11.84 -9.22
N THR A 94 -13.56 -12.79 -9.24
CA THR A 94 -13.83 -14.12 -9.83
C THR A 94 -13.14 -15.35 -9.21
N GLY A 95 -12.53 -15.25 -8.01
CA GLY A 95 -11.92 -16.40 -7.31
C GLY A 95 -12.15 -16.40 -5.78
N PRO A 96 -11.63 -17.34 -4.99
CA PRO A 96 -11.67 -17.30 -3.52
C PRO A 96 -11.09 -16.01 -2.91
N THR A 97 -10.19 -15.35 -3.65
CA THR A 97 -9.64 -14.02 -3.35
C THR A 97 -10.72 -12.92 -3.40
N ALA A 98 -11.84 -13.19 -4.10
CA ALA A 98 -12.96 -12.29 -4.31
C ALA A 98 -13.67 -11.93 -3.03
N ALA A 99 -14.16 -13.00 -2.41
CA ALA A 99 -14.81 -12.97 -1.13
C ALA A 99 -13.85 -12.43 -0.05
N ARG A 100 -12.56 -12.77 -0.11
CA ARG A 100 -11.59 -12.33 0.90
C ARG A 100 -11.32 -10.83 0.86
N SER A 101 -11.19 -10.25 -0.32
CA SER A 101 -11.00 -8.80 -0.43
C SER A 101 -12.28 -8.02 -0.11
N GLN A 102 -13.46 -8.58 -0.40
CA GLN A 102 -14.72 -8.01 0.08
C GLN A 102 -14.80 -8.03 1.62
N LEU A 103 -14.36 -9.10 2.28
CA LEU A 103 -14.28 -9.17 3.75
C LEU A 103 -13.39 -8.05 4.32
N TYR A 104 -12.21 -7.84 3.74
CA TYR A 104 -11.33 -6.74 4.15
C TYR A 104 -12.00 -5.38 3.98
N TRP A 105 -12.63 -5.15 2.83
CA TRP A 105 -13.34 -3.89 2.58
C TRP A 105 -14.45 -3.65 3.61
N GLU A 106 -15.30 -4.65 3.86
CA GLU A 106 -16.42 -4.57 4.82
C GLU A 106 -15.91 -4.30 6.24
N PHE A 107 -14.89 -5.04 6.68
CA PHE A 107 -14.29 -4.88 8.00
C PHE A 107 -13.68 -3.49 8.19
N TRP A 108 -12.84 -3.04 7.25
CA TRP A 108 -12.18 -1.75 7.37
C TRP A 108 -13.12 -0.57 7.18
N LEU A 109 -14.23 -0.75 6.45
CA LEU A 109 -15.31 0.23 6.39
C LEU A 109 -15.93 0.43 7.77
N GLN A 110 -16.39 -0.67 8.40
CA GLN A 110 -16.99 -0.63 9.73
C GLN A 110 -16.04 -0.05 10.78
N PHE A 111 -14.76 -0.46 10.77
CA PHE A 111 -13.75 0.09 11.67
C PHE A 111 -13.58 1.60 11.50
N ARG A 112 -13.50 2.10 10.27
CA ARG A 112 -13.33 3.54 9.99
C ARG A 112 -14.57 4.35 10.40
N ASP A 113 -15.78 3.83 10.15
CA ASP A 113 -17.03 4.49 10.55
C ASP A 113 -17.14 4.58 12.07
N ARG A 114 -16.71 3.52 12.77
CA ARG A 114 -16.62 3.50 14.22
C ARG A 114 -15.60 4.49 14.76
N VAL A 115 -14.38 4.52 14.20
CA VAL A 115 -13.35 5.52 14.55
C VAL A 115 -13.86 6.94 14.31
N ALA A 116 -14.55 7.20 13.20
CA ALA A 116 -15.10 8.53 12.91
C ALA A 116 -16.15 8.98 13.94
N THR A 117 -16.87 8.02 14.53
CA THR A 117 -17.93 8.27 15.53
C THR A 117 -17.36 8.40 16.95
N GLU A 118 -16.49 7.46 17.37
CA GLU A 118 -15.94 7.39 18.73
C GLU A 118 -14.73 8.30 18.93
N HIS A 119 -13.97 8.55 17.87
CA HIS A 119 -12.72 9.32 17.89
C HIS A 119 -12.64 10.30 16.70
N PRO A 120 -13.55 11.30 16.61
CA PRO A 120 -13.61 12.24 15.48
C PRO A 120 -12.32 13.06 15.26
N ASP A 121 -11.47 13.17 16.28
CA ASP A 121 -10.17 13.85 16.19
C ASP A 121 -9.09 13.00 15.49
N TRP A 122 -9.31 11.70 15.28
CA TRP A 122 -8.41 10.80 14.55
C TRP A 122 -8.61 10.91 13.04
N LYS A 123 -8.57 12.14 12.52
CA LYS A 123 -8.89 12.43 11.12
C LYS A 123 -7.92 11.72 10.18
N ALA A 124 -8.41 10.68 9.50
CA ALA A 124 -7.66 10.01 8.44
C ALA A 124 -7.23 11.04 7.36
N ARG A 125 -6.05 10.83 6.77
CA ARG A 125 -5.58 11.70 5.69
C ARG A 125 -6.51 11.54 4.48
N ALA A 126 -6.92 12.65 3.88
CA ALA A 126 -7.65 12.64 2.61
C ALA A 126 -6.84 11.84 1.56
N GLY A 127 -7.50 10.92 0.87
CA GLY A 127 -6.88 10.07 -0.16
C GLY A 127 -6.26 8.75 0.33
N THR A 128 -6.45 8.37 1.60
CA THR A 128 -6.18 6.97 2.02
C THR A 128 -7.21 6.05 1.37
N SER A 129 -6.75 5.11 0.54
CA SER A 129 -7.64 4.24 -0.22
C SER A 129 -8.57 3.47 0.71
N ARG A 130 -9.89 3.59 0.49
CA ARG A 130 -10.91 2.83 1.22
C ARG A 130 -10.88 1.33 0.87
N THR A 131 -10.22 0.97 -0.23
CA THR A 131 -10.07 -0.42 -0.74
C THR A 131 -8.77 -1.09 -0.29
N SER A 132 -7.90 -0.39 0.46
CA SER A 132 -6.67 -0.99 0.96
C SER A 132 -6.99 -2.15 1.94
N PRO A 133 -6.24 -3.28 1.93
CA PRO A 133 -6.41 -4.39 2.87
C PRO A 133 -5.98 -4.03 4.32
N ASN A 134 -5.80 -2.74 4.59
CA ASN A 134 -5.41 -2.16 5.86
C ASN A 134 -6.12 -0.82 6.09
N ALA A 135 -6.17 -0.38 7.34
CA ALA A 135 -6.61 0.96 7.71
C ALA A 135 -5.44 1.76 8.28
N THR A 136 -5.18 2.92 7.67
CA THR A 136 -4.12 3.83 8.13
C THR A 136 -4.70 5.08 8.78
N LEU A 137 -4.17 5.44 9.95
CA LEU A 137 -4.51 6.66 10.69
C LEU A 137 -3.25 7.49 10.95
N PRO A 138 -3.36 8.83 11.08
CA PRO A 138 -2.19 9.65 11.40
C PRO A 138 -1.68 9.39 12.83
N ALA A 139 -0.37 9.39 12.98
CA ALA A 139 0.29 9.31 14.28
C ALA A 139 0.57 10.68 14.91
N GLY A 140 0.12 11.78 14.29
CA GLY A 140 0.34 13.15 14.77
C GLY A 140 1.67 13.80 14.33
N THR A 141 2.57 13.01 13.74
CA THR A 141 3.85 13.47 13.17
C THR A 141 3.87 13.25 11.65
N PRO A 142 4.39 14.17 10.83
CA PRO A 142 4.52 13.97 9.40
C PRO A 142 5.27 12.69 9.07
N ARG A 143 4.77 11.93 8.08
CA ARG A 143 5.38 10.68 7.59
C ARG A 143 5.54 9.60 8.67
N THR A 144 4.71 9.66 9.70
CA THR A 144 4.49 8.57 10.65
C THR A 144 3.01 8.23 10.67
N ILE A 145 2.70 6.94 10.55
CA ILE A 145 1.32 6.45 10.45
C ILE A 145 1.08 5.29 11.41
N PHE A 146 -0.14 5.19 11.91
CA PHE A 146 -0.67 3.93 12.40
C PHE A 146 -1.20 3.13 11.21
N CYS A 147 -0.86 1.84 11.15
CA CYS A 147 -1.32 0.90 10.14
C CYS A 147 -1.94 -0.31 10.84
N SER A 148 -3.24 -0.49 10.67
CA SER A 148 -3.98 -1.67 11.13
C SER A 148 -4.09 -2.64 9.96
N ALA A 149 -3.59 -3.86 10.13
CA ALA A 149 -3.57 -4.83 9.04
C ALA A 149 -3.59 -6.27 9.56
N PHE A 150 -4.19 -7.16 8.78
CA PHE A 150 -3.82 -8.57 8.80
C PHE A 150 -2.61 -8.72 7.89
N LYS A 151 -1.39 -8.75 8.46
CA LYS A 151 -0.22 -9.29 7.76
C LYS A 151 -0.38 -10.82 7.78
N PRO A 152 0.14 -11.61 6.80
CA PRO A 152 -0.02 -13.06 6.82
C PRO A 152 0.07 -13.62 8.25
N GLY A 153 -1.08 -14.09 8.78
CA GLY A 153 -1.30 -14.31 10.20
C GLY A 153 -2.15 -13.23 10.90
N PRO A 154 -1.91 -12.99 12.21
CA PRO A 154 -2.85 -12.26 13.06
C PRO A 154 -2.97 -10.77 12.76
N LEU A 155 -4.09 -10.19 13.16
CA LEU A 155 -4.35 -8.75 13.14
C LEU A 155 -3.30 -8.01 13.99
N ARG A 156 -2.77 -6.92 13.44
CA ARG A 156 -1.75 -6.08 14.06
C ARG A 156 -2.11 -4.60 14.00
N LEU A 157 -1.59 -3.87 14.97
CA LEU A 157 -1.45 -2.42 14.91
C LEU A 157 0.04 -2.06 14.86
N GLU A 158 0.44 -1.39 13.80
CA GLU A 158 1.82 -0.95 13.56
C GLU A 158 1.91 0.58 13.62
N LEU A 159 2.91 1.10 14.31
CA LEU A 159 3.43 2.46 14.13
C LEU A 159 4.58 2.39 13.12
N ALA A 160 4.37 2.92 11.92
CA ALA A 160 5.32 2.86 10.81
C ALA A 160 5.90 4.24 10.47
N PHE A 161 7.19 4.27 10.15
CA PHE A 161 7.93 5.46 9.73
C PHE A 161 8.19 5.39 8.22
N VAL A 162 7.47 6.22 7.45
CA VAL A 162 7.34 6.09 6.00
C VAL A 162 7.93 7.29 5.24
N ASP A 163 9.06 7.81 5.73
CA ASP A 163 9.84 8.82 5.03
C ASP A 163 10.49 8.22 3.76
N PRO A 164 10.55 8.93 2.63
CA PRO A 164 11.29 8.46 1.46
C PRO A 164 12.79 8.27 1.74
N ASP A 165 13.34 8.93 2.77
CA ASP A 165 14.71 8.72 3.23
C ASP A 165 14.77 7.65 4.35
N PRO A 166 15.36 6.46 4.10
CA PRO A 166 15.48 5.40 5.09
C PRO A 166 16.25 5.81 6.35
N ALA A 167 17.23 6.71 6.22
CA ALA A 167 18.01 7.18 7.37
C ALA A 167 17.13 7.97 8.36
N VAL A 168 16.12 8.70 7.86
CA VAL A 168 15.17 9.41 8.70
C VAL A 168 14.26 8.44 9.45
N ASN A 169 13.84 7.35 8.80
CA ASN A 169 13.01 6.31 9.45
C ASN A 169 13.79 5.57 10.53
N LEU A 170 15.05 5.21 10.25
CA LEU A 170 15.92 4.59 11.23
C LEU A 170 16.16 5.52 12.43
N ALA A 171 16.51 6.78 12.20
CA ALA A 171 16.73 7.74 13.29
C ALA A 171 15.48 7.96 14.16
N ARG A 172 14.28 8.01 13.55
CA ARG A 172 13.00 8.07 14.29
C ARG A 172 12.75 6.83 15.13
N PHE A 173 13.01 5.66 14.56
CA PHE A 173 12.88 4.39 15.24
C PHE A 173 13.85 4.27 16.42
N GLU A 174 15.13 4.55 16.21
CA GLU A 174 16.16 4.51 17.25
C GLU A 174 15.87 5.52 18.37
N ALA A 175 15.40 6.72 18.04
CA ALA A 175 15.00 7.72 19.04
C ALA A 175 13.84 7.25 19.91
N LEU A 176 12.88 6.50 19.34
CA LEU A 176 11.79 5.89 20.09
C LEU A 176 12.27 4.66 20.89
N GLN A 177 13.14 3.85 20.30
CA GLN A 177 13.72 2.64 20.91
C GLN A 177 14.61 2.98 22.12
N ALA A 178 15.32 4.13 22.08
CA ALA A 178 16.05 4.65 23.23
C ALA A 178 15.14 4.90 24.47
N LYS A 179 13.83 5.02 24.26
CA LYS A 179 12.81 5.17 25.31
C LYS A 179 11.93 3.92 25.47
N LYS A 180 12.38 2.76 24.96
CA LYS A 180 11.62 1.49 24.94
C LYS A 180 10.98 1.15 26.28
N ASP A 181 11.75 1.12 27.37
CA ASP A 181 11.24 0.71 28.67
C ASP A 181 10.16 1.66 29.21
N GLN A 182 10.25 2.95 28.88
CA GLN A 182 9.24 3.93 29.25
C GLN A 182 7.99 3.77 28.37
N LEU A 183 8.19 3.54 27.07
CA LEU A 183 7.10 3.28 26.12
C LEU A 183 6.31 2.05 26.53
N GLU A 184 6.96 0.89 26.69
CA GLU A 184 6.30 -0.38 27.02
C GLU A 184 5.62 -0.32 28.39
N ARG A 185 6.20 0.37 29.36
CA ARG A 185 5.56 0.61 30.66
C ARG A 185 4.30 1.46 30.55
N ALA A 186 4.34 2.53 29.74
CA ALA A 186 3.18 3.39 29.51
C ALA A 186 2.11 2.71 28.64
N PHE A 187 2.54 1.84 27.74
CA PHE A 187 1.68 1.04 26.86
C PHE A 187 0.96 -0.09 27.63
N GLY A 188 1.64 -0.67 28.63
CA GLY A 188 1.11 -1.71 29.50
C GLY A 188 1.46 -3.15 29.07
N GLU A 189 2.17 -3.31 27.96
CA GLU A 189 2.68 -4.59 27.46
C GLU A 189 3.93 -4.36 26.58
N SER A 190 4.66 -5.44 26.29
CA SER A 190 5.79 -5.36 25.38
C SER A 190 5.33 -5.25 23.92
N VAL A 191 6.08 -4.50 23.13
CA VAL A 191 5.82 -4.31 21.70
C VAL A 191 6.94 -4.94 20.88
N VAL A 192 6.67 -5.24 19.61
CA VAL A 192 7.67 -5.74 18.70
C VAL A 192 8.36 -4.58 18.01
N TRP A 193 9.69 -4.61 18.01
CA TRP A 193 10.56 -3.63 17.39
C TRP A 193 11.16 -4.23 16.12
N ASP A 194 10.79 -3.72 14.95
CA ASP A 194 11.22 -4.23 13.65
C ASP A 194 11.89 -3.11 12.84
N GLU A 195 13.23 -3.14 12.83
CA GLU A 195 14.08 -2.23 12.04
C GLU A 195 14.00 -2.50 10.54
N MET A 196 13.41 -3.64 10.12
CA MET A 196 13.29 -4.06 8.73
C MET A 196 14.59 -3.89 7.92
N ALA A 197 15.72 -4.35 8.46
CA ALA A 197 17.04 -4.19 7.86
C ALA A 197 17.06 -4.48 6.35
N GLY A 198 17.55 -3.53 5.55
CA GLY A 198 17.58 -3.61 4.09
C GLY A 198 16.30 -3.13 3.38
N LYS A 199 15.32 -2.59 4.11
CA LYS A 199 14.11 -1.94 3.56
C LYS A 199 14.06 -0.47 3.97
N ASN A 200 13.19 0.29 3.28
CA ASN A 200 13.05 1.73 3.48
C ASN A 200 12.11 2.12 4.64
N ASP A 201 11.57 1.18 5.40
CA ASP A 201 10.55 1.42 6.43
C ASP A 201 11.04 0.84 7.76
N THR A 202 10.62 1.40 8.89
CA THR A 202 10.88 0.87 10.23
C THR A 202 9.58 0.93 11.02
N ARG A 203 9.35 -0.02 11.92
CA ARG A 203 8.06 -0.09 12.62
C ARG A 203 8.12 -0.69 14.01
N VAL A 204 7.16 -0.27 14.82
CA VAL A 204 6.88 -0.81 16.14
C VAL A 204 5.46 -1.32 16.15
N TYR A 205 5.20 -2.56 16.58
CA TYR A 205 3.85 -3.13 16.45
C TYR A 205 3.44 -4.05 17.59
N VAL A 206 2.12 -4.25 17.68
CA VAL A 206 1.50 -5.23 18.58
C VAL A 206 0.66 -6.21 17.78
N VAL A 207 0.58 -7.43 18.32
CA VAL A 207 -0.07 -8.56 17.67
C VAL A 207 -1.27 -8.97 18.51
N SER A 208 -2.43 -9.05 17.87
CA SER A 208 -3.66 -9.53 18.50
C SER A 208 -3.70 -11.07 18.52
N PRO A 209 -4.60 -11.68 19.31
CA PRO A 209 -4.91 -13.10 19.20
C PRO A 209 -5.82 -13.46 18.00
N PHE A 210 -6.25 -12.48 17.20
CA PHE A 210 -7.19 -12.69 16.10
C PHE A 210 -6.46 -13.07 14.81
N GLU A 211 -6.64 -14.30 14.34
CA GLU A 211 -5.86 -14.85 13.23
C GLU A 211 -6.48 -14.63 11.85
N SER A 212 -7.81 -14.46 11.75
CA SER A 212 -8.48 -14.35 10.46
C SER A 212 -9.55 -13.26 10.39
N ILE A 213 -9.64 -12.65 9.21
CA ILE A 213 -10.72 -11.74 8.80
C ILE A 213 -12.05 -12.50 8.57
N ASP A 214 -12.00 -13.81 8.37
CA ASP A 214 -13.19 -14.64 8.08
C ASP A 214 -14.12 -14.79 9.30
N ASP A 215 -13.60 -14.58 10.52
CA ASP A 215 -14.34 -14.72 11.78
C ASP A 215 -15.23 -13.50 12.04
N ARG A 216 -16.28 -13.32 11.21
CA ARG A 216 -17.20 -12.16 11.24
C ARG A 216 -17.82 -11.90 12.61
N ASP A 217 -18.12 -12.95 13.38
CA ASP A 217 -18.69 -12.82 14.73
C ASP A 217 -17.73 -12.16 15.72
N GLN A 218 -16.42 -12.21 15.45
CA GLN A 218 -15.39 -11.58 16.29
C GLN A 218 -15.04 -10.15 15.85
N TRP A 219 -15.57 -9.67 14.71
CA TRP A 219 -15.26 -8.33 14.20
C TRP A 219 -15.47 -7.21 15.21
N PRO A 220 -16.57 -7.17 15.99
CA PRO A 220 -16.74 -6.14 17.02
C PRO A 220 -15.58 -6.14 18.03
N THR A 221 -15.16 -7.31 18.50
CA THR A 221 -14.06 -7.47 19.46
C THR A 221 -12.70 -7.14 18.84
N MET A 222 -12.48 -7.48 17.57
CA MET A 222 -11.27 -7.07 16.84
C MET A 222 -11.17 -5.55 16.73
N MET A 223 -12.29 -4.88 16.46
CA MET A 223 -12.35 -3.41 16.40
C MET A 223 -12.17 -2.78 17.77
N ASP A 224 -12.75 -3.36 18.83
CA ASP A 224 -12.52 -2.93 20.21
C ASP A 224 -11.03 -2.97 20.55
N TRP A 225 -10.40 -4.10 20.25
CA TRP A 225 -8.96 -4.28 20.44
C TRP A 225 -8.17 -3.24 19.64
N LEU A 226 -8.48 -3.03 18.36
CA LEU A 226 -7.77 -2.03 17.56
C LEU A 226 -7.88 -0.62 18.16
N ILE A 227 -9.09 -0.19 18.53
CA ILE A 227 -9.31 1.13 19.10
C ILE A 227 -8.56 1.28 20.43
N GLU A 228 -8.67 0.27 21.30
CA GLU A 228 -7.95 0.23 22.56
C GLU A 228 -6.44 0.37 22.35
N GLN A 229 -5.87 -0.39 21.41
CA GLN A 229 -4.44 -0.34 21.14
C GLN A 229 -4.00 1.00 20.54
N HIS A 230 -4.82 1.64 19.70
CA HIS A 230 -4.53 3.00 19.24
C HIS A 230 -4.50 4.00 20.39
N VAL A 231 -5.46 3.93 21.32
CA VAL A 231 -5.49 4.79 22.52
C VAL A 231 -4.23 4.57 23.35
N ARG A 232 -3.88 3.31 23.63
CA ARG A 232 -2.68 2.96 24.42
C ARG A 232 -1.40 3.43 23.74
N PHE A 233 -1.25 3.23 22.43
CA PHE A 233 -0.07 3.67 21.69
C PHE A 233 0.08 5.19 21.72
N LYS A 234 -1.02 5.93 21.46
CA LYS A 234 -1.01 7.40 21.49
C LYS A 234 -0.58 7.91 22.87
N ARG A 235 -1.15 7.34 23.94
CA ARG A 235 -0.76 7.67 25.33
C ARG A 235 0.70 7.31 25.64
N ALA A 236 1.18 6.15 25.19
CA ALA A 236 2.55 5.73 25.39
C ALA A 236 3.55 6.67 24.69
N ILE A 237 3.23 7.08 23.46
CA ILE A 237 3.99 8.07 22.69
C ILE A 237 4.02 9.41 23.42
N GLU A 238 2.89 9.90 23.91
CA GLU A 238 2.82 11.14 24.70
C GLU A 238 3.66 11.04 25.99
N ALA A 239 3.60 9.91 26.68
CA ALA A 239 4.33 9.66 27.92
C ALA A 239 5.87 9.68 27.75
N VAL A 240 6.37 9.33 26.56
CA VAL A 240 7.80 9.40 26.22
C VAL A 240 8.21 10.75 25.62
N GLY A 241 7.32 11.75 25.64
CA GLY A 241 7.57 13.10 25.14
C GLY A 241 7.26 13.30 23.65
N GLY A 242 6.42 12.43 23.07
CA GLY A 242 6.05 12.48 21.65
C GLY A 242 7.08 11.84 20.72
N LEU A 243 6.77 11.88 19.41
CA LEU A 243 7.64 11.40 18.32
C LEU A 243 8.58 12.49 17.80
N ASP A 244 8.89 13.49 18.63
CA ASP A 244 9.59 14.70 18.18
C ASP A 244 11.05 14.36 17.83
N VAL A 245 11.38 14.51 16.55
CA VAL A 245 12.75 14.47 16.04
C VAL A 245 13.25 15.90 16.22
N GLY A 246 14.11 16.11 17.22
CA GLY A 246 14.70 17.39 17.62
C GLY A 246 14.30 18.59 16.76
N ARG A 247 13.34 19.40 17.21
CA ARG A 247 13.27 20.79 16.78
C ARG A 247 14.59 21.44 17.13
N THR A 248 15.47 21.59 16.15
CA THR A 248 16.48 22.64 16.20
C THR A 248 15.71 23.93 16.51
N ILE A 249 16.03 24.51 17.65
CA ILE A 249 15.58 25.83 18.08
C ILE A 249 15.83 26.78 16.90
N ARG A 250 14.78 27.16 16.16
CA ARG A 250 14.84 28.36 15.33
C ARG A 250 14.71 29.53 16.28
N GLY A 251 15.85 29.95 16.81
CA GLY A 251 15.99 31.30 17.33
C GLY A 251 15.87 32.27 16.17
N TYR A 252 14.95 33.21 16.29
CA TYR A 252 15.10 34.62 15.94
C TYR A 252 14.08 35.41 16.76
#